data_AF-A0AAJ3XQD6-F1
#
_entry.id   AF-A0AAJ3XQD6-F1
#
_cell.length_a   1.000
_cell.length_b   1.000
_cell.length_c   1.000
_cell.angle_alpha   90.00
_cell.angle_beta   90.00
_cell.angle_gamma   90.00
#
_symmetry.space_group_name_H-M   'P 1'
#
loop_
_entity.id
_entity.type
_entity.pdbx_description
1 polymer ?
#
loop_
_entity_poly.entity_id
_entity_poly.type
_entity_poly.pdbx_seq_one_letter_code
_entity_poly.pdbx_strand_id
1 'polypeptide(L)'
;MKLATRTLVTTLLLIGSASAMAAPGLTQQQCNDYPFKQLKTEVTHKQLMNELSELEAVGYSPSDDDDEYPSDLDEAEQKLQAEYRADCMPVAHASTTATQMPGGAAPAAANQPAG
;
A
#
# COMPACT_ATOMS: atom_id res chain seq x y z
N MET A 1 15.91 -25.23 44.22
CA MET A 1 16.05 -25.47 42.76
C MET A 1 14.71 -25.38 42.02
N LYS A 2 13.88 -24.36 42.27
CA LYS A 2 12.56 -24.19 41.59
C LYS A 2 12.35 -22.77 41.02
N LEU A 3 13.25 -21.84 41.34
CA LEU A 3 13.22 -20.47 40.83
C LEU A 3 13.93 -20.34 39.47
N ALA A 4 15.04 -21.07 39.26
CA ALA A 4 15.79 -21.02 38.01
C ALA A 4 15.01 -21.53 36.79
N THR A 5 14.08 -22.47 36.99
CA THR A 5 13.27 -23.05 35.90
C THR A 5 12.21 -22.07 35.39
N ARG A 6 11.71 -21.16 36.23
CA ARG A 6 10.69 -20.17 35.83
C ARG A 6 11.29 -19.02 35.03
N THR A 7 12.54 -18.66 35.31
CA THR A 7 13.25 -17.59 34.60
C THR A 7 13.70 -18.01 33.19
N LEU A 8 13.94 -19.31 32.97
CA LEU A 8 14.28 -19.84 31.64
C LEU A 8 13.10 -19.85 30.67
N VAL A 9 11.86 -19.93 31.17
CA VAL A 9 10.65 -19.94 30.33
C VAL A 9 10.32 -18.55 29.80
N THR A 10 10.69 -17.48 30.53
CA THR A 10 10.33 -16.11 30.16
C THR A 10 11.24 -15.51 29.09
N THR A 11 12.49 -15.97 28.96
CA THR A 11 13.42 -15.49 27.93
C THR A 11 13.20 -16.10 26.56
N LEU A 12 12.54 -17.25 26.46
CA LEU A 12 12.29 -17.90 25.17
C LEU A 12 11.16 -17.23 24.36
N LEU A 13 10.30 -16.42 25.01
CA LEU A 13 9.12 -15.81 24.38
C LEU A 13 9.39 -14.44 23.74
N LEU A 14 10.65 -14.00 23.63
CA LEU A 14 11.02 -12.64 23.18
C LEU A 14 11.70 -12.60 21.80
N ILE A 15 11.91 -13.73 21.12
CA ILE A 15 12.66 -13.79 19.84
C ILE A 15 11.71 -14.09 18.68
N GLY A 16 10.67 -13.25 18.57
CA GLY A 16 9.65 -13.35 17.52
C GLY A 16 9.31 -11.99 16.93
N SER A 17 10.26 -11.07 16.87
CA SER A 17 10.09 -9.79 16.18
C SER A 17 10.06 -10.06 14.68
N ALA A 18 8.87 -10.33 14.14
CA ALA A 18 8.62 -10.27 12.71
C ALA A 18 9.02 -8.86 12.26
N SER A 19 10.15 -8.75 11.57
CA SER A 19 10.54 -7.51 10.92
C SER A 19 9.53 -7.27 9.81
N ALA A 20 8.57 -6.37 10.05
CA ALA A 20 7.77 -5.80 8.98
C ALA A 20 8.74 -5.08 8.06
N MET A 21 9.20 -5.77 7.02
CA MET A 21 9.93 -5.12 5.95
C MET A 21 9.01 -4.04 5.42
N ALA A 22 9.45 -2.78 5.50
CA ALA A 22 8.79 -1.65 4.88
C ALA A 22 8.90 -1.82 3.35
N ALA A 23 8.14 -2.77 2.80
CA ALA A 23 7.77 -2.72 1.40
C ALA A 23 6.91 -1.45 1.24
N PRO A 24 7.11 -0.66 0.17
CA PRO A 24 6.40 0.60 -0.04
C PRO A 24 4.90 0.42 -0.36
N GLY A 25 4.28 -0.70 0.03
CA GLY A 25 2.89 -1.04 -0.26
C GLY A 25 2.43 -2.35 0.37
N LEU A 26 1.13 -2.62 0.26
CA LEU A 26 0.49 -3.84 0.71
C LEU A 26 1.00 -5.07 -0.05
N THR A 27 0.89 -6.25 0.57
CA THR A 27 1.15 -7.51 -0.15
C THR A 27 0.08 -7.74 -1.22
N GLN A 28 0.40 -8.54 -2.25
CA GLN A 28 -0.57 -8.89 -3.31
C GLN A 28 -1.87 -9.48 -2.76
N GLN A 29 -1.80 -10.25 -1.66
CA GLN A 29 -2.98 -10.81 -1.03
C GLN A 29 -3.84 -9.70 -0.40
N GLN A 30 -3.23 -8.79 0.36
CA GLN A 30 -3.93 -7.65 0.95
C GLN A 30 -4.54 -6.73 -0.12
N CYS A 31 -3.85 -6.56 -1.25
CA CYS A 31 -4.40 -5.82 -2.39
C CYS A 31 -5.59 -6.50 -3.08
N ASN A 32 -5.71 -7.83 -2.97
CA ASN A 32 -6.88 -8.53 -3.47
C ASN A 32 -8.08 -8.45 -2.51
N ASP A 33 -7.86 -8.01 -1.27
CA ASP A 33 -8.91 -7.84 -0.27
C ASP A 33 -9.64 -6.48 -0.42
N TYR A 34 -9.13 -5.57 -1.27
CA TYR A 34 -9.82 -4.33 -1.64
C TYR A 34 -11.12 -4.61 -2.44
N PRO A 35 -12.18 -3.81 -2.24
CA PRO A 35 -13.51 -3.99 -2.85
C PRO A 35 -13.54 -3.88 -4.39
N PHE A 36 -12.48 -3.36 -5.02
CA PHE A 36 -12.45 -3.10 -6.47
C PHE A 36 -12.18 -4.34 -7.34
N LYS A 37 -11.82 -5.47 -6.73
CA LYS A 37 -11.62 -6.72 -7.46
C LYS A 37 -12.97 -7.37 -7.71
N GLN A 38 -13.38 -7.41 -8.98
CA GLN A 38 -14.59 -8.11 -9.39
C GLN A 38 -14.58 -9.56 -8.89
N LEU A 39 -15.57 -9.89 -8.06
CA LEU A 39 -15.71 -11.22 -7.47
C LEU A 39 -16.10 -12.22 -8.56
N LYS A 40 -15.48 -13.41 -8.53
CA LYS A 40 -15.80 -14.52 -9.45
C LYS A 40 -17.01 -15.35 -8.97
N THR A 41 -17.53 -15.02 -7.80
CA THR A 41 -18.60 -15.71 -7.10
C THR A 41 -19.60 -14.69 -6.57
N GLU A 42 -20.76 -15.15 -6.13
CA GLU A 42 -21.73 -14.33 -5.40
C GLU A 42 -21.08 -13.63 -4.20
N VAL A 43 -21.55 -12.42 -3.90
CA VAL A 43 -21.10 -11.62 -2.76
C VAL A 43 -21.60 -12.27 -1.48
N THR A 44 -20.68 -12.58 -0.55
CA THR A 44 -21.07 -13.03 0.79
C THR A 44 -21.40 -11.83 1.68
N HIS A 45 -22.27 -12.02 2.68
CA HIS A 45 -22.58 -10.96 3.65
C HIS A 45 -21.34 -10.38 4.32
N LYS A 46 -20.33 -11.23 4.62
CA LYS A 46 -19.06 -10.76 5.19
C LYS A 46 -18.30 -9.85 4.23
N GLN A 47 -18.26 -10.20 2.95
CA GLN A 47 -17.62 -9.36 1.94
C GLN A 47 -18.35 -8.02 1.85
N LEU A 48 -19.67 -8.02 1.67
CA LEU A 48 -20.46 -6.80 1.61
C LEU A 48 -20.21 -5.87 2.82
N MET A 49 -20.20 -6.40 4.04
CA MET A 49 -19.96 -5.60 5.24
C MET A 49 -18.52 -5.05 5.30
N ASN A 50 -17.55 -5.79 4.77
CA ASN A 50 -16.20 -5.25 4.65
C ASN A 50 -16.17 -4.11 3.63
N GLU A 51 -16.78 -4.28 2.44
CA GLU A 51 -16.83 -3.24 1.41
C GLU A 51 -17.49 -1.96 1.92
N LEU A 52 -18.62 -2.10 2.64
CA LEU A 52 -19.30 -0.98 3.31
C LEU A 52 -18.41 -0.30 4.35
N SER A 53 -17.72 -1.09 5.19
CA SER A 53 -16.83 -0.52 6.22
C SER A 53 -15.67 0.28 5.62
N GLU A 54 -15.15 -0.12 4.45
CA GLU A 54 -14.10 0.63 3.75
C GLU A 54 -14.64 1.95 3.17
N LEU A 55 -15.84 1.93 2.58
CA LEU A 55 -16.51 3.14 2.09
C LEU A 55 -16.81 4.12 3.25
N GLU A 56 -17.33 3.60 4.37
CA GLU A 56 -17.60 4.41 5.56
C GLU A 56 -16.32 5.03 6.13
N ALA A 57 -15.19 4.32 6.09
CA ALA A 57 -13.90 4.83 6.55
C ALA A 57 -13.40 6.05 5.74
N VAL A 58 -13.79 6.16 4.47
CA VAL A 58 -13.44 7.30 3.60
C VAL A 58 -14.55 8.37 3.50
N GLY A 59 -15.65 8.18 4.24
CA GLY A 59 -16.67 9.21 4.47
C GLY A 59 -18.06 8.94 3.88
N TYR A 60 -18.34 7.72 3.42
CA TYR A 60 -19.71 7.32 3.06
C TYR A 60 -20.60 7.17 4.31
N SER A 61 -21.83 7.68 4.27
CA SER A 61 -22.84 7.56 5.31
C SER A 61 -24.08 6.83 4.75
N PRO A 62 -24.22 5.51 5.00
CA PRO A 62 -25.38 4.75 4.53
C PRO A 62 -26.69 5.09 5.26
N SER A 63 -26.62 5.89 6.33
CA SER A 63 -27.76 6.21 7.20
C SER A 63 -28.29 7.63 6.98
N ASP A 64 -27.74 8.37 6.03
CA ASP A 64 -28.25 9.70 5.71
C ASP A 64 -29.67 9.54 5.16
N ASP A 65 -30.61 10.24 5.81
CA ASP A 65 -32.05 10.19 5.55
C ASP A 65 -32.36 11.03 4.29
N ASP A 66 -31.68 10.69 3.19
CA ASP A 66 -31.86 11.29 1.87
C ASP A 66 -32.97 10.53 1.13
N ASP A 67 -33.94 11.27 0.59
CA ASP A 67 -34.99 10.72 -0.28
C ASP A 67 -34.39 10.24 -1.63
N GLU A 68 -33.17 10.68 -1.95
CA GLU A 68 -32.40 10.34 -3.13
C GLU A 68 -31.24 9.39 -2.83
N TYR A 69 -30.72 8.76 -3.90
CA TYR A 69 -29.52 7.92 -3.79
C TYR A 69 -28.34 8.74 -3.22
N PRO A 70 -27.58 8.23 -2.23
CA PRO A 70 -26.60 9.01 -1.49
C PRO A 70 -25.57 9.68 -2.41
N SER A 71 -25.39 10.99 -2.23
CA SER A 71 -24.49 11.79 -3.07
C SER A 71 -23.01 11.63 -2.71
N ASP A 72 -22.74 11.14 -1.51
CA ASP A 72 -21.40 10.95 -0.94
C ASP A 72 -20.73 9.63 -1.39
N LEU A 73 -21.51 8.67 -1.90
CA LEU A 73 -20.99 7.39 -2.37
C LEU A 73 -19.95 7.55 -3.49
N ASP A 74 -20.24 8.39 -4.48
CA ASP A 74 -19.33 8.64 -5.61
C ASP A 74 -18.00 9.25 -5.14
N GLU A 75 -18.04 10.12 -4.12
CA GLU A 75 -16.85 10.73 -3.53
C GLU A 75 -16.05 9.70 -2.71
N ALA A 76 -16.73 8.89 -1.91
CA ALA A 76 -16.13 7.81 -1.14
C ALA A 76 -15.43 6.79 -2.05
N GLU A 77 -16.10 6.32 -3.11
CA GLU A 77 -15.50 5.38 -4.07
C GLU A 77 -14.23 5.95 -4.70
N GLN A 78 -14.23 7.23 -5.07
CA GLN A 78 -13.04 7.91 -5.64
C GLN A 78 -11.87 7.99 -4.65
N LYS A 79 -12.14 8.30 -3.38
CA LYS A 79 -11.13 8.35 -2.32
C LYS A 79 -10.53 6.97 -2.08
N LEU A 80 -11.37 5.96 -1.90
CA LEU A 80 -10.92 4.59 -1.67
C LEU A 80 -10.14 4.04 -2.87
N GLN A 81 -10.51 4.42 -4.09
CA GLN A 81 -9.76 4.08 -5.31
C GLN A 81 -8.39 4.76 -5.36
N ALA A 82 -8.25 5.96 -4.78
CA ALA A 82 -6.96 6.63 -4.63
C ALA A 82 -6.06 5.92 -3.61
N GLU A 83 -6.61 5.49 -2.47
CA GLU A 83 -5.90 4.70 -1.45
C GLU A 83 -5.42 3.36 -2.02
N TYR A 84 -6.28 2.63 -2.73
CA TYR A 84 -5.88 1.41 -3.45
C TYR A 84 -4.69 1.64 -4.38
N ARG A 85 -4.69 2.75 -5.14
CA ARG A 85 -3.58 3.06 -6.04
C ARG A 85 -2.29 3.38 -5.27
N ALA A 86 -2.38 4.05 -4.13
CA ALA A 86 -1.23 4.34 -3.29
C ALA A 86 -0.64 3.06 -2.66
N ASP A 87 -1.50 2.16 -2.21
CA ASP A 87 -1.10 0.94 -1.49
C ASP A 87 -0.65 -0.20 -2.40
N CYS A 88 -1.26 -0.32 -3.57
CA CYS A 88 -1.19 -1.53 -4.39
C CYS A 88 -0.59 -1.35 -5.77
N MET A 89 -0.47 -0.11 -6.27
CA MET A 89 0.25 0.13 -7.52
C MET A 89 1.74 0.28 -7.22
N PRO A 90 2.62 -0.36 -8.00
CA PRO A 90 4.05 -0.16 -7.84
C PRO A 90 4.38 1.31 -8.12
N VAL A 91 4.87 2.01 -7.08
CA VAL A 91 5.50 3.31 -7.26
C VAL A 91 6.69 3.05 -8.18
N ALA A 92 6.69 3.66 -9.36
CA ALA A 92 7.85 3.64 -10.24
C ALA A 92 8.97 4.42 -9.53
N HIS A 93 9.69 3.77 -8.62
CA HIS A 93 10.93 4.30 -8.09
C HIS A 93 11.85 4.41 -9.29
N ALA A 94 12.04 5.64 -9.76
CA ALA A 94 13.07 5.99 -10.70
C ALA A 94 14.35 5.32 -10.21
N SER A 95 14.78 4.29 -10.93
CA SER A 95 16.06 3.65 -10.73
C SER A 95 17.12 4.64 -11.20
N THR A 96 17.31 5.73 -10.46
CA THR A 96 18.55 6.49 -10.50
C THR A 96 19.59 5.62 -9.82
N THR A 97 20.14 4.69 -10.60
CA THR A 97 21.42 4.04 -10.36
C THR A 97 22.47 5.14 -10.23
N ALA A 98 22.60 5.69 -9.03
CA ALA A 98 23.82 6.33 -8.60
C ALA A 98 24.78 5.20 -8.21
N THR A 99 25.73 4.86 -9.10
CA THR A 99 27.12 4.44 -8.79
C THR A 99 27.78 3.77 -10.00
N GLN A 100 28.66 4.49 -10.71
CA GLN A 100 30.05 4.12 -11.06
C GLN A 100 30.62 5.15 -12.06
N MET A 101 31.33 6.20 -11.63
CA MET A 101 32.76 6.29 -11.23
C MET A 101 33.71 6.67 -12.40
N PRO A 102 34.83 7.35 -12.08
CA PRO A 102 35.50 8.35 -12.91
C PRO A 102 36.54 7.73 -13.85
N GLY A 103 36.70 8.30 -15.04
CA GLY A 103 37.73 7.88 -15.98
C GLY A 103 37.80 8.84 -17.14
N GLY A 104 38.83 9.67 -17.16
CA GLY A 104 38.96 10.76 -18.12
C GLY A 104 39.20 10.32 -19.56
N ALA A 105 38.89 11.24 -20.47
CA ALA A 105 39.66 11.52 -21.67
C ALA A 105 39.08 12.78 -22.33
N ALA A 106 39.80 13.91 -22.24
CA ALA A 106 39.72 14.92 -23.28
C ALA A 106 40.29 14.34 -24.58
N PRO A 107 39.75 14.71 -25.75
CA PRO A 107 40.37 15.78 -26.55
C PRO A 107 39.31 16.79 -27.04
N ALA A 108 39.54 18.09 -26.94
CA ALA A 108 40.29 18.95 -27.86
C ALA A 108 39.51 19.36 -29.15
N ALA A 109 39.51 20.68 -29.35
CA ALA A 109 39.39 21.44 -30.61
C ALA A 109 37.99 21.71 -31.23
N ALA A 110 37.52 22.94 -30.98
CA ALA A 110 37.14 23.97 -31.97
C ALA A 110 36.33 23.57 -33.23
N ASN A 111 35.08 24.06 -33.32
CA ASN A 111 34.64 24.93 -34.43
C ASN A 111 33.23 25.52 -34.20
N GLN A 112 33.16 26.83 -33.95
CA GLN A 112 32.09 27.73 -34.44
C GLN A 112 32.53 28.24 -35.84
N PRO A 113 31.71 28.96 -36.65
CA PRO A 113 30.26 29.22 -36.64
C PRO A 113 29.60 29.02 -38.02
N ALA A 114 28.28 29.26 -38.15
CA ALA A 114 27.65 30.16 -39.14
C ALA A 114 26.12 30.03 -39.14
N GLY A 115 25.42 31.16 -39.00
CA GLY A 115 23.96 31.27 -39.14
C GLY A 115 23.40 32.39 -38.28
#